data_AF-A0A8D3Y3T2-F1
#
_entry.id   AF-A0A8D3Y3T2-F1
#
_cell.length_a   1.000
_cell.length_b   1.000
_cell.length_c   1.000
_cell.angle_alpha   90.00
_cell.angle_beta   90.00
_cell.angle_gamma   90.00
#
_symmetry.space_group_name_H-M   'P 1'
#
loop_
_entity.id
_entity.type
_entity.pdbx_description
1 polymer ?
#
loop_
_entity_poly.entity_id
_entity_poly.type
_entity_poly.pdbx_seq_one_letter_code
_entity_poly.pdbx_strand_id
1 'polypeptide(L)'
;MTKQLLAGWSLMITAPLALAQTPQPEVVTHLNGLDVEISPMGVPAQTDAIAGELLGVRAVKVMNNTAQQITCEFHVPAEARSDTSAPPVFSVAPNTQRTERVPGDYSPDRPFAEVTCRSSDARGER
;
A
#
# COMPACT_ATOMS: atom_id res chain seq x y z
N MET A 1 62.88 10.28 -35.54
CA MET A 1 61.49 10.50 -35.09
C MET A 1 60.86 9.14 -34.83
N THR A 2 60.84 8.67 -33.58
CA THR A 2 60.30 7.37 -33.20
C THR A 2 59.05 7.61 -32.35
N LYS A 3 57.90 7.17 -32.87
CA LYS A 3 56.57 7.58 -32.41
C LYS A 3 55.85 6.37 -31.80
N GLN A 4 55.38 6.60 -30.57
CA GLN A 4 54.16 6.07 -29.94
C GLN A 4 54.24 4.73 -29.20
N LEU A 5 54.34 4.87 -27.88
CA LEU A 5 53.87 3.97 -26.84
C LEU A 5 52.36 3.75 -26.98
N LEU A 6 51.92 2.49 -27.13
CA LEU A 6 50.52 2.09 -26.98
C LEU A 6 50.27 1.76 -25.50
N ALA A 7 49.68 2.71 -24.78
CA ALA A 7 49.11 2.48 -23.46
C ALA A 7 47.73 1.81 -23.63
N GLY A 8 47.65 0.52 -23.30
CA GLY A 8 46.37 -0.20 -23.19
C GLY A 8 45.66 0.20 -21.91
N TRP A 9 44.52 0.88 -22.03
CA TRP A 9 43.59 1.13 -20.93
C TRP A 9 42.45 0.11 -21.03
N SER A 10 42.51 -0.94 -20.22
CA SER A 10 41.41 -1.88 -20.01
C SER A 10 40.33 -1.19 -19.18
N LEU A 11 39.26 -0.76 -19.85
CA LEU A 11 38.05 -0.24 -19.21
C LEU A 11 37.28 -1.42 -18.58
N MET A 12 37.49 -1.68 -17.29
CA MET A 12 36.60 -2.51 -16.48
C MET A 12 35.28 -1.74 -16.30
N ILE A 13 34.27 -2.06 -17.11
CA ILE A 13 32.90 -1.56 -16.92
C ILE A 13 32.26 -2.41 -15.82
N THR A 14 32.39 -1.98 -14.57
CA THR A 14 31.57 -2.49 -13.47
C THR A 14 30.23 -1.75 -13.51
N ALA A 15 29.27 -2.27 -14.26
CA ALA A 15 27.89 -1.77 -14.20
C ALA A 15 27.27 -2.22 -12.86
N PRO A 16 26.76 -1.29 -12.02
CA PRO A 16 26.02 -1.70 -10.84
C PRO A 16 24.70 -2.30 -11.30
N LEU A 17 24.49 -3.57 -11.00
CA LEU A 17 23.20 -4.24 -11.04
C LEU A 17 22.32 -3.61 -9.95
N ALA A 18 21.76 -2.43 -10.25
CA ALA A 18 20.65 -1.90 -9.48
C ALA A 18 19.46 -2.83 -9.72
N LEU A 19 19.30 -3.82 -8.84
CA LEU A 19 18.12 -4.66 -8.77
C LEU A 19 16.92 -3.73 -8.67
N ALA A 20 16.07 -3.73 -9.69
CA ALA A 20 14.77 -3.08 -9.67
C ALA A 20 13.92 -3.77 -8.60
N GLN A 21 14.06 -3.33 -7.34
CA GLN A 21 13.14 -3.65 -6.27
C GLN A 21 11.82 -2.99 -6.66
N THR A 22 10.84 -3.78 -7.11
CA THR A 22 9.48 -3.31 -7.33
C THR A 22 9.02 -2.60 -6.05
N PRO A 23 8.68 -1.29 -6.10
CA PRO A 23 8.25 -0.57 -4.92
C PRO A 23 7.09 -1.32 -4.26
N GLN A 24 7.20 -1.60 -2.97
CA GLN A 24 6.05 -2.16 -2.25
C GLN A 24 4.91 -1.14 -2.29
N PRO A 25 3.65 -1.58 -2.48
CA PRO A 25 2.52 -0.68 -2.52
C PRO A 25 2.42 0.14 -1.23
N GLU A 26 2.60 1.45 -1.34
CA GLU A 26 2.61 2.38 -0.22
C GLU A 26 1.20 2.55 0.36
N VAL A 27 1.05 2.36 1.67
CA VAL A 27 -0.19 2.63 2.40
C VAL A 27 0.04 3.80 3.36
N VAL A 28 -0.67 4.91 3.12
CA VAL A 28 -0.64 6.10 3.97
C VAL A 28 -1.61 5.90 5.14
N THR A 29 -1.14 6.07 6.38
CA THR A 29 -1.93 5.79 7.58
C THR A 29 -2.02 6.99 8.51
N HIS A 30 -3.22 7.21 9.07
CA HIS A 30 -3.49 8.24 10.08
C HIS A 30 -4.14 7.58 11.29
N LEU A 31 -3.33 7.19 12.28
CA LEU A 31 -3.78 6.31 13.37
C LEU A 31 -4.09 7.01 14.69
N ASN A 32 -3.85 8.32 14.81
CA ASN A 32 -4.17 9.11 16.02
C ASN A 32 -3.62 8.52 17.34
N GLY A 33 -2.44 7.87 17.30
CA GLY A 33 -1.84 7.23 18.48
C GLY A 33 -2.41 5.87 18.86
N LEU A 34 -3.28 5.28 18.02
CA LEU A 34 -3.80 3.93 18.21
C LEU A 34 -2.74 2.86 17.87
N ASP A 35 -2.73 1.78 18.64
CA ASP A 35 -1.96 0.57 18.33
C ASP A 35 -2.71 -0.28 17.30
N VAL A 36 -2.45 0.01 16.02
CA VAL A 36 -3.10 -0.61 14.86
C VAL A 36 -2.05 -0.93 13.81
N GLU A 37 -2.04 -2.17 13.33
CA GLU A 37 -1.18 -2.57 12.21
C GLU A 37 -1.97 -2.59 10.91
N ILE A 38 -1.36 -2.06 9.85
CA ILE A 38 -1.94 -1.96 8.52
C ILE A 38 -1.03 -2.71 7.55
N SER A 39 -1.59 -3.68 6.81
CA SER A 39 -0.85 -4.44 5.80
C SER A 39 -1.57 -4.40 4.45
N PRO A 40 -0.91 -4.02 3.34
CA PRO A 40 -1.48 -4.16 2.02
C PRO A 40 -1.67 -5.63 1.66
N MET A 41 -2.82 -5.94 1.04
CA MET A 41 -3.22 -7.26 0.59
C MET A 41 -3.66 -7.19 -0.87
N GLY A 42 -3.16 -8.11 -1.70
CA GLY A 42 -3.45 -8.15 -3.13
C GLY A 42 -2.21 -7.91 -3.98
N VAL A 43 -2.23 -8.45 -5.19
CA VAL A 43 -1.15 -8.32 -6.16
C VAL A 43 -1.58 -7.26 -7.17
N PRO A 44 -0.81 -6.16 -7.38
CA PRO A 44 -1.05 -5.26 -8.50
C PRO A 44 -1.06 -6.08 -9.78
N ALA A 45 -2.08 -5.89 -10.63
CA ALA A 45 -2.31 -6.70 -11.83
C ALA A 45 -1.20 -6.59 -12.92
N GLN A 46 -0.07 -5.93 -12.64
CA GLN A 46 1.03 -5.70 -13.58
C GLN A 46 2.01 -6.87 -13.72
N THR A 47 1.68 -8.06 -13.21
CA THR A 47 2.44 -9.27 -13.55
C THR A 47 1.64 -10.06 -14.59
N ASP A 48 2.05 -9.96 -15.86
CA ASP A 48 1.57 -10.82 -16.97
C ASP A 48 1.78 -12.34 -16.74
N ALA A 49 2.24 -12.73 -15.55
CA ALA A 49 2.77 -14.06 -15.24
C ALA A 49 1.90 -14.90 -14.29
N ILE A 50 0.80 -14.38 -13.72
CA ILE A 50 0.02 -15.15 -12.73
C ILE A 50 -1.47 -15.13 -13.05
N ALA A 51 -1.94 -16.07 -13.86
CA ALA A 51 -3.37 -16.39 -13.96
C ALA A 51 -3.85 -16.99 -12.62
N GLY A 52 -4.31 -16.13 -11.70
CA GLY A 52 -4.79 -16.53 -10.39
C GLY A 52 -5.79 -15.53 -9.83
N GLU A 53 -6.82 -16.04 -9.16
CA GLU A 53 -8.10 -15.42 -8.77
C GLU A 53 -8.04 -14.17 -7.87
N LEU A 54 -6.85 -13.63 -7.58
CA LEU A 54 -6.64 -12.44 -6.75
C LEU A 54 -5.87 -11.32 -7.47
N LEU A 55 -5.77 -11.39 -8.80
CA LEU A 55 -5.32 -10.25 -9.61
C LEU A 55 -6.34 -9.11 -9.52
N GLY A 56 -5.87 -7.91 -9.21
CA GLY A 56 -6.66 -6.68 -9.39
C GLY A 56 -7.54 -6.26 -8.21
N VAL A 57 -7.62 -7.04 -7.12
CA VAL A 57 -8.33 -6.60 -5.91
C VAL A 57 -7.37 -5.90 -4.97
N ARG A 58 -7.65 -4.63 -4.68
CA ARG A 58 -6.92 -3.85 -3.68
C ARG A 58 -7.57 -4.05 -2.32
N ALA A 59 -6.82 -4.58 -1.36
CA ALA A 59 -7.33 -4.81 -0.02
C ALA A 59 -6.30 -4.43 1.03
N VAL A 60 -6.76 -4.11 2.23
CA VAL A 60 -5.90 -3.82 3.38
C VAL A 60 -6.36 -4.69 4.54
N LYS A 61 -5.41 -5.35 5.18
CA LYS A 61 -5.62 -6.01 6.47
C LYS A 61 -5.33 -5.00 7.59
N VAL A 62 -6.29 -4.83 8.47
CA VAL A 62 -6.20 -3.98 9.67
C VAL A 62 -6.21 -4.88 10.90
N MET A 63 -5.17 -4.82 11.72
CA MET A 63 -5.13 -5.46 13.04
C MET A 63 -5.31 -4.38 14.11
N ASN A 64 -6.36 -4.50 14.91
CA ASN A 64 -6.60 -3.63 16.06
C ASN A 64 -6.03 -4.27 17.31
N ASN A 65 -4.86 -3.82 17.78
CA ASN A 65 -4.24 -4.28 19.03
C ASN A 65 -4.76 -3.53 20.26
N THR A 66 -5.69 -2.59 20.08
CA THR A 66 -6.26 -1.83 21.19
C THR A 66 -7.37 -2.60 21.92
N ALA A 67 -7.65 -2.20 23.15
CA ALA A 67 -8.76 -2.73 23.96
C ALA A 67 -10.14 -2.18 23.56
N GLN A 68 -10.20 -1.21 22.63
CA GLN A 68 -11.44 -0.55 22.21
C GLN A 68 -11.76 -0.85 20.74
N GLN A 69 -13.03 -0.67 20.36
CA GLN A 69 -13.39 -0.72 18.95
C GLN A 69 -12.82 0.50 18.24
N ILE A 70 -12.30 0.29 17.02
CA ILE A 70 -11.88 1.38 16.15
C ILE A 70 -12.80 1.48 14.94
N THR A 71 -12.94 2.70 14.42
CA THR A 71 -13.55 2.98 13.13
C THR A 71 -12.48 3.49 12.19
N CYS A 72 -12.33 2.81 11.04
CA CYS A 72 -11.41 3.19 9.99
C CYS A 72 -12.16 3.70 8.77
N GLU A 73 -11.57 4.64 8.05
CA GLU A 73 -12.11 5.26 6.83
C GLU A 73 -11.03 5.31 5.76
N PHE A 74 -11.34 4.82 4.56
CA PHE A 74 -10.50 5.02 3.38
C PHE A 74 -10.75 6.40 2.76
N HIS A 75 -9.67 7.13 2.52
CA HIS A 75 -9.68 8.35 1.72
C HIS A 75 -9.51 7.97 0.27
N VAL A 76 -10.62 8.02 -0.47
CA VAL A 76 -10.65 7.74 -1.90
C VAL A 76 -11.34 8.91 -2.61
N PRO A 77 -10.98 9.19 -3.87
CA PRO A 77 -11.61 10.27 -4.62
C PRO A 77 -13.09 9.93 -4.92
N ALA A 78 -13.89 10.95 -5.20
CA ALA A 78 -15.35 10.80 -5.29
C ALA A 78 -15.78 9.82 -6.39
N GLU A 79 -15.08 9.83 -7.52
CA GLU A 79 -15.29 8.90 -8.64
C GLU A 79 -15.16 7.43 -8.20
N ALA A 80 -14.16 7.10 -7.38
CA ALA A 80 -13.93 5.75 -6.87
C ALA A 80 -14.95 5.33 -5.80
N ARG A 81 -15.62 6.28 -5.14
CA ARG A 81 -16.70 5.99 -4.18
C ARG A 81 -17.97 5.55 -4.89
N SER A 82 -18.27 6.15 -6.04
CA SER A 82 -19.47 5.85 -6.83
C SER A 82 -19.45 4.43 -7.40
N ASP A 83 -18.26 3.91 -7.67
CA ASP A 83 -18.07 2.57 -8.25
C ASP A 83 -18.18 1.43 -7.22
N THR A 84 -18.29 1.75 -5.92
CA THR A 84 -18.39 0.73 -4.86
C THR A 84 -19.65 0.89 -4.02
N SER A 85 -20.46 -0.16 -3.89
CA SER A 85 -21.64 -0.17 -3.01
C SER A 85 -21.31 -0.18 -1.51
N ALA A 86 -20.06 -0.35 -1.11
CA ALA A 86 -19.64 -0.37 0.28
C ALA A 86 -19.17 1.02 0.74
N PRO A 87 -19.63 1.52 1.89
CA PRO A 87 -19.09 2.76 2.45
C PRO A 87 -17.59 2.59 2.74
N PRO A 88 -16.75 3.62 2.53
CA PRO A 88 -15.31 3.54 2.80
C PRO A 88 -15.00 3.46 4.30
N VAL A 89 -16.03 3.36 5.15
CA VAL A 89 -15.95 3.36 6.61
C VAL A 89 -16.31 1.97 7.13
N PHE A 90 -15.45 1.42 7.98
CA PHE A 90 -15.63 0.11 8.58
C PHE A 90 -15.13 0.11 10.04
N SER A 91 -15.58 -0.86 10.84
CA SER A 91 -15.15 -1.00 12.23
C SER A 91 -14.39 -2.30 12.45
N VAL A 92 -13.43 -2.27 13.37
CA VAL A 92 -12.60 -3.42 13.78
C VAL A 92 -12.71 -3.57 15.29
N ALA A 93 -13.12 -4.75 15.73
CA ALA A 93 -13.31 -5.05 17.16
C ALA A 93 -11.95 -5.08 17.90
N PRO A 94 -11.93 -4.92 19.24
CA PRO A 94 -10.71 -5.01 20.04
C PRO A 94 -9.95 -6.31 19.81
N ASN A 95 -8.61 -6.26 19.70
CA ASN A 95 -7.75 -7.43 19.53
C ASN A 95 -8.16 -8.34 18.35
N THR A 96 -8.68 -7.76 17.27
CA THR A 96 -9.10 -8.51 16.08
C THR A 96 -8.52 -7.93 14.81
N GLN A 97 -8.52 -8.76 13.76
CA GLN A 97 -8.17 -8.34 12.40
C GLN A 97 -9.38 -8.33 11.48
N ARG A 98 -9.36 -7.40 10.53
CA ARG A 98 -10.32 -7.31 9.44
C ARG A 98 -9.60 -7.00 8.13
N THR A 99 -9.94 -7.73 7.08
CA THR A 99 -9.52 -7.41 5.72
C THR A 99 -10.63 -6.62 5.04
N GLU A 100 -10.32 -5.43 4.54
CA GLU A 100 -11.28 -4.58 3.85
C GLU A 100 -10.78 -4.28 2.43
N ARG A 101 -11.71 -4.27 1.47
CA ARG A 101 -11.42 -3.88 0.09
C ARG A 101 -11.27 -2.37 0.02
N VAL A 102 -10.18 -1.91 -0.60
CA VAL A 102 -9.94 -0.49 -0.85
C VAL A 102 -10.75 -0.10 -2.09
N PRO A 103 -11.68 0.86 -1.99
CA PRO A 103 -12.48 1.28 -3.14
C PRO A 103 -11.63 1.84 -4.28
N GLY A 104 -12.04 1.61 -5.53
CA GLY A 104 -11.39 2.09 -6.76
C GLY A 104 -10.27 1.21 -7.29
N ASP A 105 -9.81 1.53 -8.50
CA ASP A 105 -8.79 0.78 -9.23
C ASP A 105 -7.36 1.08 -8.78
N TYR A 106 -6.46 0.15 -9.11
CA TYR A 106 -5.02 0.34 -8.98
C TYR A 106 -4.51 1.46 -9.90
N SER A 107 -3.67 2.33 -9.37
CA SER A 107 -2.92 3.33 -10.14
C SER A 107 -1.47 3.34 -9.62
N PRO A 108 -0.46 3.28 -10.50
CA PRO A 108 0.93 3.38 -10.08
C PRO A 108 1.31 4.80 -9.61
N ASP A 109 0.51 5.81 -9.97
CA ASP A 109 0.75 7.22 -9.64
C ASP A 109 0.09 7.66 -8.32
N ARG A 110 -0.59 6.73 -7.63
CA ARG A 110 -1.32 7.00 -6.38
C ARG A 110 -0.94 5.98 -5.31
N PRO A 111 -1.03 6.34 -4.02
CA PRO A 111 -0.83 5.37 -2.96
C PRO A 111 -1.84 4.22 -3.10
N PHE A 112 -1.43 3.04 -2.64
CA PHE A 112 -2.28 1.86 -2.67
C PHE A 112 -3.51 2.05 -1.79
N ALA A 113 -3.36 2.68 -0.64
CA ALA A 113 -4.49 3.13 0.17
C ALA A 113 -4.08 4.31 1.03
N GLU A 114 -5.06 5.14 1.36
CA GLU A 114 -4.95 6.10 2.46
C GLU A 114 -6.06 5.80 3.46
N VAL A 115 -5.71 5.54 4.71
CA VAL A 115 -6.65 5.11 5.75
C VAL A 115 -6.48 5.92 7.04
N THR A 116 -7.59 6.38 7.59
CA THR A 116 -7.64 7.00 8.92
C THR A 116 -8.38 6.08 9.88
N CYS A 117 -7.80 5.77 11.03
CA CYS A 117 -8.47 5.04 12.11
C CYS A 117 -8.60 5.92 13.35
N ARG A 118 -9.74 5.81 14.04
CA ARG A 118 -10.05 6.51 15.29
C ARG A 118 -10.76 5.57 16.26
N SER A 119 -10.62 5.80 17.56
CA SER A 119 -11.44 5.10 18.56
C SER A 119 -12.92 5.39 18.28
N SER A 120 -13.76 4.37 18.36
CA SER A 120 -15.21 4.51 18.23
C SER A 120 -15.85 5.28 19.40
N ASP A 121 -15.17 5.35 20.55
CA ASP A 121 -15.66 6.03 21.76
C ASP A 121 -15.52 7.57 21.66
N ALA A 122 -14.68 8.08 20.74
CA ALA A 122 -14.50 9.51 20.50
C ALA A 122 -15.72 10.22 19.85
N ARG A 123 -16.86 9.52 19.69
CA ARG A 123 -18.14 10.09 19.21
C ARG A 123 -19.11 10.44 20.35
N GLY A 124 -18.67 10.37 21.61
CA GLY A 124 -19.53 10.48 22.80
C GLY A 124 -19.39 11.73 23.67
N GLU A 125 -18.57 12.72 23.31
CA GLU A 125 -18.51 14.01 24.04
C GLU A 125 -18.95 15.15 23.13
N ARG A 126 -20.26 15.39 23.09
CA ARG A 126 -20.83 16.68 22.68
C ARG A 126 -22.15 16.95 23.37
#